data_AF-J1F4N8-F1
#
_entry.id   AF-J1F4N8-F1
#
_cell.length_a   1.000
_cell.length_b   1.000
_cell.length_c   1.000
_cell.angle_alpha   90.00
_cell.angle_beta   90.00
_cell.angle_gamma   90.00
#
_symmetry.space_group_name_H-M   'P 1'
#
loop_
_entity.id
_entity.type
_entity.pdbx_description
1 polymer ?
#
loop_
_entity_poly.entity_id
_entity_poly.type
_entity_poly.pdbx_seq_one_letter_code
_entity_poly.pdbx_strand_id
1 'polypeptide(L)'
;MKTTKLVFGILMIVLSVFIGLQSMVTGLGNSLESNNQHGGSAGILVGILYLVAGIVYLATKSAKKLGADIANFILLALAWLLGVSNAGSYGDLTVWGWLALIIGALFLVWHILSNKKAKNVVSK
;
A
#
# COMPACT_ATOMS: atom_id res chain seq x y z
N MET A 1 -17.66 7.34 -0.80
CA MET A 1 -16.59 7.00 -1.76
C MET A 1 -16.58 5.50 -2.11
N LYS A 2 -17.75 4.94 -2.52
CA LYS A 2 -17.85 3.50 -2.81
C LYS A 2 -16.99 3.08 -3.99
N THR A 3 -17.12 3.78 -5.11
CA THR A 3 -16.38 3.49 -6.35
C THR A 3 -14.88 3.71 -6.19
N THR A 4 -14.46 4.77 -5.50
CA THR A 4 -13.04 5.06 -5.27
C THR A 4 -12.35 3.95 -4.47
N LYS A 5 -12.96 3.50 -3.36
CA LYS A 5 -12.42 2.39 -2.56
C LYS A 5 -12.37 1.08 -3.36
N LEU A 6 -13.37 0.83 -4.20
CA LEU A 6 -13.37 -0.35 -5.08
C LEU A 6 -12.18 -0.33 -6.06
N VAL A 7 -12.01 0.78 -6.80
CA VAL A 7 -10.96 0.90 -7.82
C VAL A 7 -9.57 0.80 -7.18
N PHE A 8 -9.33 1.54 -6.09
CA PHE A 8 -8.05 1.48 -5.39
C PHE A 8 -7.77 0.12 -4.76
N GLY A 9 -8.80 -0.54 -4.23
CA GLY A 9 -8.62 -1.89 -3.68
C GLY A 9 -8.21 -2.90 -4.75
N ILE A 10 -8.82 -2.86 -5.94
CA ILE A 10 -8.40 -3.71 -7.07
C ILE A 10 -6.97 -3.37 -7.51
N LEU A 11 -6.65 -2.07 -7.63
CA LEU A 11 -5.33 -1.61 -8.02
C LEU A 11 -4.24 -2.11 -7.05
N MET A 12 -4.47 -2.00 -5.74
CA MET A 12 -3.55 -2.49 -4.70
C MET A 12 -3.32 -4.00 -4.80
N ILE A 13 -4.36 -4.78 -5.07
CA ILE A 13 -4.24 -6.24 -5.27
C ILE A 13 -3.37 -6.53 -6.48
N VAL A 14 -3.61 -5.85 -7.61
CA VAL A 14 -2.79 -6.02 -8.82
C VAL A 14 -1.33 -5.64 -8.55
N LEU A 15 -1.07 -4.51 -7.89
CA LEU A 15 0.28 -4.09 -7.51
C LEU A 15 0.95 -5.12 -6.60
N SER A 16 0.23 -5.72 -5.66
CA SER A 16 0.81 -6.74 -4.77
C SER A 16 1.36 -7.95 -5.54
N VAL A 17 0.67 -8.37 -6.60
CA VAL A 17 1.11 -9.47 -7.45
C VAL A 17 2.38 -9.07 -8.21
N PHE A 18 2.42 -7.86 -8.78
CA PHE A 18 3.62 -7.35 -9.46
C PHE A 18 4.83 -7.27 -8.53
N ILE A 19 4.66 -6.68 -7.34
CA ILE A 19 5.71 -6.58 -6.32
C ILE A 19 6.18 -7.98 -5.92
N GLY A 20 5.24 -8.90 -5.69
CA GLY A 20 5.53 -10.28 -5.32
C GLY A 20 6.39 -11.00 -6.37
N LEU A 21 6.01 -10.90 -7.65
CA LEU A 21 6.77 -11.51 -8.76
C LEU A 21 8.18 -10.90 -8.90
N GLN A 22 8.32 -9.57 -8.83
CA GLN A 22 9.63 -8.92 -8.85
C GLN A 22 10.50 -9.37 -7.67
N SER A 23 9.90 -9.46 -6.49
CA SER A 23 10.59 -9.86 -5.27
C SER A 23 11.06 -11.32 -5.30
N MET A 24 10.29 -12.22 -5.93
CA MET A 24 10.70 -13.61 -6.17
C MET A 24 11.93 -13.67 -7.09
N VAL A 25 11.93 -12.90 -8.19
CA VAL A 25 13.07 -12.82 -9.10
C VAL A 25 14.31 -12.29 -8.38
N THR A 26 14.15 -11.23 -7.58
CA THR A 26 15.22 -10.68 -6.76
C THR A 26 15.73 -11.69 -5.72
N GLY A 27 14.84 -12.42 -5.05
CA GLY A 27 15.22 -13.46 -4.09
C GLY A 27 16.00 -14.62 -4.72
N LEU A 28 15.61 -15.03 -5.93
CA LEU A 28 16.34 -16.02 -6.71
C LEU A 28 17.73 -15.50 -7.12
N GLY A 29 17.81 -14.26 -7.61
CA GLY A 29 19.08 -13.60 -7.95
C GLY A 29 20.06 -13.58 -6.77
N ASN A 30 19.57 -13.22 -5.58
CA ASN A 30 20.39 -13.17 -4.37
C ASN A 30 20.91 -14.53 -3.95
N SER A 31 20.08 -15.56 -4.12
CA SER A 31 20.44 -16.94 -3.80
C SER A 31 21.50 -17.48 -4.76
N LEU A 32 21.40 -17.13 -6.05
CA LEU A 32 22.37 -17.53 -7.08
C LEU A 32 23.71 -16.81 -6.92
N GLU A 33 23.68 -15.53 -6.59
CA GLU A 33 24.90 -14.73 -6.38
C GLU A 33 25.51 -14.90 -4.99
N SER A 34 24.87 -15.68 -4.10
CA SER A 34 25.26 -15.83 -2.68
C SER A 34 25.40 -14.49 -1.93
N ASN A 35 24.65 -13.48 -2.37
CA ASN A 35 24.66 -12.15 -1.78
C ASN A 35 23.75 -12.13 -0.52
N ASN A 36 24.26 -11.62 0.60
CA ASN A 36 23.53 -11.54 1.89
C ASN A 36 22.47 -10.42 1.92
N GLN A 37 21.86 -10.10 0.77
CA GLN A 37 20.88 -9.03 0.66
C GLN A 37 19.45 -9.56 0.86
N HIS A 38 18.65 -8.83 1.63
CA HIS A 38 17.31 -9.25 2.07
C HIS A 38 16.16 -8.64 1.24
N GLY A 39 16.48 -8.01 0.10
CA GLY A 39 15.51 -7.27 -0.72
C GLY A 39 14.36 -8.15 -1.24
N GLY A 40 14.65 -9.40 -1.63
CA GLY A 40 13.60 -10.33 -2.08
C GLY A 40 12.57 -10.64 -0.99
N SER A 41 13.02 -11.01 0.21
CA SER A 41 12.10 -11.31 1.32
C SER A 41 11.32 -10.08 1.79
N ALA A 42 11.98 -8.92 1.84
CA ALA A 42 11.33 -7.67 2.21
C ALA A 42 10.26 -7.26 1.19
N GLY A 43 10.54 -7.43 -0.11
CA GLY A 43 9.58 -7.14 -1.16
C GLY A 43 8.34 -8.03 -1.11
N ILE A 44 8.48 -9.31 -0.75
CA ILE A 44 7.31 -10.19 -0.51
C ILE A 44 6.45 -9.66 0.64
N LEU A 45 7.06 -9.23 1.75
CA LEU A 45 6.32 -8.64 2.87
C LEU A 45 5.60 -7.35 2.47
N VAL A 46 6.27 -6.48 1.72
CA VAL A 46 5.65 -5.26 1.16
C VAL A 46 4.46 -5.63 0.27
N GLY A 47 4.61 -6.62 -0.61
CA GLY A 47 3.51 -7.13 -1.44
C GLY A 47 2.32 -7.61 -0.61
N ILE A 48 2.56 -8.38 0.46
CA ILE A 48 1.48 -8.84 1.37
C ILE A 48 0.75 -7.66 2.00
N LEU A 49 1.46 -6.62 2.44
CA LEU A 49 0.83 -5.43 3.01
C LEU A 49 -0.05 -4.68 2.00
N TYR A 50 0.40 -4.57 0.74
CA TYR A 50 -0.42 -4.04 -0.36
C TYR A 50 -1.68 -4.88 -0.59
N LEU A 51 -1.55 -6.22 -0.56
CA LEU A 51 -2.67 -7.14 -0.72
C LEU A 51 -3.70 -6.96 0.39
N VAL A 52 -3.26 -6.92 1.66
CA VAL A 52 -4.12 -6.72 2.82
C VAL A 52 -4.83 -5.36 2.74
N ALA A 53 -4.10 -4.28 2.42
CA ALA A 53 -4.69 -2.95 2.25
C ALA A 53 -5.76 -2.93 1.14
N GLY A 54 -5.51 -3.62 0.02
CA GLY A 54 -6.47 -3.78 -1.07
C GLY A 54 -7.76 -4.49 -0.64
N ILE A 55 -7.62 -5.60 0.09
CA ILE A 55 -8.77 -6.36 0.63
C ILE A 55 -9.58 -5.50 1.60
N VAL A 56 -8.92 -4.77 2.51
CA VAL A 56 -9.59 -3.87 3.46
C VAL A 56 -10.38 -2.79 2.71
N TYR A 57 -9.86 -2.21 1.63
CA TYR A 57 -10.64 -1.26 0.81
C TYR A 57 -11.84 -1.91 0.12
N LEU A 58 -11.70 -3.16 -0.38
CA LEU A 58 -12.81 -3.89 -0.99
C LEU A 58 -13.92 -4.25 0.01
N ALA A 59 -13.54 -4.68 1.21
CA ALA A 59 -14.44 -5.04 2.29
C ALA A 59 -15.16 -3.81 2.88
N THR A 60 -14.47 -2.68 2.94
CA THR A 60 -14.98 -1.44 3.55
C THR A 60 -15.49 -0.41 2.54
N LYS A 61 -15.64 -0.80 1.26
CA LYS A 61 -16.07 0.12 0.18
C LYS A 61 -17.40 0.82 0.50
N SER A 62 -18.32 0.15 1.20
CA SER A 62 -19.63 0.70 1.59
C SER A 62 -19.62 1.45 2.92
N ALA A 63 -18.53 1.39 3.70
CA ALA A 63 -18.45 2.00 5.00
C ALA A 63 -18.37 3.53 4.90
N LYS A 64 -19.17 4.22 5.72
CA LYS A 64 -19.16 5.70 5.84
C LYS A 64 -18.14 6.22 6.85
N LYS A 65 -17.63 5.35 7.74
CA LYS A 65 -16.65 5.71 8.77
C LYS A 65 -15.23 5.77 8.20
N LEU A 66 -14.39 6.60 8.81
CA LEU A 66 -12.98 6.80 8.45
C LEU A 66 -12.04 5.69 8.95
N GLY A 67 -12.50 4.80 9.83
CA GLY A 67 -11.63 3.81 10.49
C GLY A 67 -10.86 2.91 9.53
N ALA A 68 -11.50 2.51 8.42
CA ALA A 68 -10.86 1.70 7.39
C ALA A 68 -9.73 2.45 6.66
N ASP A 69 -9.91 3.74 6.42
CA ASP A 69 -8.93 4.57 5.74
C ASP A 69 -7.70 4.83 6.61
N ILE A 70 -7.91 4.96 7.93
CA ILE A 70 -6.82 5.07 8.93
C ILE A 70 -6.05 3.75 9.02
N ALA A 71 -6.75 2.61 9.10
CA ALA A 71 -6.11 1.30 9.14
C ALA A 71 -5.24 1.06 7.89
N ASN A 72 -5.76 1.40 6.71
CA ASN A 72 -4.99 1.29 5.46
C ASN A 72 -3.80 2.24 5.40
N PHE A 73 -3.92 3.46 5.92
CA PHE A 73 -2.77 4.35 6.04
C PHE A 73 -1.66 3.74 6.88
N ILE A 74 -2.00 3.13 8.03
CA ILE A 74 -1.02 2.47 8.91
C ILE A 74 -0.36 1.29 8.20
N LEU A 75 -1.15 0.42 7.54
CA LEU A 75 -0.61 -0.72 6.77
C LEU A 75 0.36 -0.27 5.68
N LEU A 76 0.00 0.78 4.93
CA LEU A 76 0.84 1.30 3.85
C LEU A 76 2.07 2.06 4.37
N ALA A 77 1.98 2.71 5.54
CA ALA A 77 3.13 3.31 6.20
C ALA A 77 4.13 2.25 6.69
N LEU A 78 3.64 1.09 7.17
CA LEU A 78 4.50 -0.05 7.49
C LEU A 78 5.15 -0.62 6.22
N ALA A 79 4.40 -0.72 5.12
CA ALA A 79 4.96 -1.16 3.83
C ALA A 79 6.07 -0.21 3.34
N TRP A 80 5.89 1.10 3.51
CA TRP A 80 6.93 2.09 3.23
C TRP A 80 8.16 1.88 4.10
N LEU A 81 7.98 1.75 5.42
CA LEU A 81 9.10 1.57 6.34
C LEU A 81 9.90 0.31 5.98
N LEU A 82 9.22 -0.82 5.74
CA LEU A 82 9.87 -2.07 5.37
C LEU A 82 10.55 -1.99 4.00
N GLY A 83 9.89 -1.39 3.00
CA GLY A 83 10.43 -1.25 1.66
C GLY A 83 11.70 -0.39 1.64
N VAL A 84 11.66 0.81 2.24
CA VAL A 84 12.80 1.73 2.23
C VAL A 84 13.95 1.24 3.12
N SER A 85 13.66 0.68 4.30
CA SER A 85 14.71 0.19 5.21
C SER A 85 15.45 -1.04 4.70
N ASN A 86 14.79 -1.89 3.89
CA ASN A 86 15.36 -3.14 3.38
C ASN A 86 15.69 -3.08 1.88
N ALA A 87 15.59 -1.91 1.25
CA ALA A 87 15.87 -1.74 -0.17
C ALA A 87 17.31 -2.06 -0.56
N GLY A 88 18.31 -1.71 0.27
CA GLY A 88 19.71 -1.91 -0.08
C GLY A 88 20.04 -1.32 -1.46
N SER A 89 20.43 -2.17 -2.41
CA SER A 89 20.70 -1.79 -3.81
C SER A 89 19.48 -1.88 -4.75
N TYR A 90 18.33 -2.36 -4.27
CA TYR A 90 17.10 -2.55 -5.05
C TYR A 90 16.27 -1.25 -5.11
N GLY A 91 16.46 -0.50 -6.19
CA GLY A 91 15.74 0.75 -6.43
C GLY A 91 14.22 0.57 -6.56
N ASP A 92 13.79 -0.56 -7.12
CA ASP A 92 12.39 -0.94 -7.24
C ASP A 92 11.69 -1.05 -5.88
N LEU A 93 12.33 -1.69 -4.88
CA LEU A 93 11.74 -1.81 -3.54
C LEU A 93 11.58 -0.45 -2.84
N THR A 94 12.53 0.47 -3.07
CA THR A 94 12.41 1.86 -2.59
C THR A 94 11.21 2.57 -3.22
N VAL A 95 11.02 2.41 -4.53
CA VAL A 95 9.89 3.01 -5.26
C VAL A 95 8.57 2.46 -4.73
N TRP A 96 8.45 1.15 -4.54
CA TRP A 96 7.23 0.53 -3.99
C TRP A 96 6.93 0.98 -2.56
N GLY A 97 7.98 1.17 -1.74
CA GLY A 97 7.83 1.74 -0.41
C GLY A 97 7.25 3.16 -0.47
N TRP A 98 7.86 4.08 -1.22
CA TRP A 98 7.39 5.47 -1.32
C TRP A 98 6.00 5.58 -1.93
N LEU A 99 5.70 4.77 -2.94
CA LEU A 99 4.36 4.71 -3.53
C LEU A 99 3.30 4.32 -2.49
N ALA A 100 3.63 3.41 -1.56
CA ALA A 100 2.70 2.99 -0.51
C ALA A 100 2.31 4.18 0.38
N LEU A 101 3.31 4.94 0.83
CA LEU A 101 3.11 6.10 1.69
C LEU A 101 2.28 7.18 0.99
N ILE A 102 2.60 7.47 -0.27
CA ILE A 102 1.88 8.47 -1.07
C ILE A 102 0.41 8.07 -1.22
N ILE A 103 0.15 6.82 -1.60
CA ILE A 103 -1.24 6.34 -1.78
C ILE A 103 -2.00 6.40 -0.46
N GLY A 104 -1.41 5.91 0.63
CA GLY A 104 -2.06 5.93 1.95
C GLY A 104 -2.39 7.36 2.43
N ALA A 105 -1.42 8.28 2.31
CA ALA A 105 -1.59 9.66 2.76
C ALA A 105 -2.64 10.40 1.90
N LEU A 106 -2.55 10.28 0.57
CA LEU A 106 -3.50 10.92 -0.35
C LEU A 106 -4.92 10.45 -0.08
N PHE A 107 -5.13 9.15 0.12
CA PHE A 107 -6.46 8.59 0.32
C PHE A 107 -7.07 9.04 1.66
N LEU A 108 -6.26 9.06 2.72
CA LEU A 108 -6.70 9.53 4.04
C LEU A 108 -7.06 11.02 4.02
N VAL A 109 -6.20 11.87 3.44
CA VAL A 109 -6.43 13.32 3.34
C VAL A 109 -7.66 13.60 2.49
N TRP A 110 -7.82 12.93 1.35
CA TRP A 110 -8.97 13.10 0.47
C TRP A 110 -10.30 12.78 1.17
N HIS A 111 -10.33 11.70 1.95
CA HIS A 111 -11.53 11.32 2.70
C HIS A 111 -11.85 12.34 3.80
N ILE A 112 -10.84 12.81 4.55
CA ILE A 112 -11.02 13.84 5.58
C ILE A 112 -11.60 15.13 4.96
N LEU A 113 -11.03 15.59 3.85
CA LEU A 113 -11.51 16.80 3.15
C LEU A 113 -12.94 16.62 2.62
N SER A 114 -13.26 15.45 2.06
CA SER A 114 -14.61 15.12 1.57
C SER A 114 -15.64 15.13 2.70
N ASN A 115 -15.29 14.60 3.88
CA ASN A 115 -16.15 14.61 5.05
C ASN A 115 -16.35 16.02 5.63
N LYS A 116 -15.31 16.87 5.63
CA LYS A 116 -15.43 18.27 6.04
C LYS A 116 -16.38 19.05 5.14
N LYS A 117 -16.26 18.90 3.81
CA LYS A 117 -17.18 19.54 2.85
C LYS A 117 -18.63 19.11 3.07
N ALA A 118 -18.89 17.82 3.27
CA ALA A 118 -20.24 17.32 3.51
C ALA A 118 -20.88 17.91 4.78
N LYS A 119 -20.13 18.08 5.87
CA LYS A 119 -20.63 18.71 7.09
C LYS A 119 -20.99 20.19 6.90
N ASN A 120 -20.16 20.94 6.19
CA ASN A 120 -20.37 22.37 5.95
C ASN A 120 -21.58 22.68 5.04
N VAL A 121 -21.98 21.74 4.19
CA VAL A 121 -23.18 21.89 3.34
C VAL A 121 -24.46 21.66 4.13
N VAL A 122 -24.46 20.74 5.11
CA VAL A 122 -25.64 20.44 5.94
C VAL A 122 -25.88 21.52 7.01
N SER A 123 -24.86 22.29 7.37
CA SER A 123 -24.97 23.38 8.37
C SER A 123 -25.37 24.74 7.78
N LYS A 124 -25.60 24.84 6.46
CA LYS A 124 -26.11 26.04 5.78
C LYS A 124 -27.56 25.80 5.40
#